data_AF-A0A558EV27-F1
#
_entry.id   AF-A0A558EV27-F1
#
_cell.length_a   1.000
_cell.length_b   1.000
_cell.length_c   1.000
_cell.angle_alpha   90.00
_cell.angle_beta   90.00
_cell.angle_gamma   90.00
#
_symmetry.space_group_name_H-M   'P 1'
#
loop_
_entity.id
_entity.type
_entity.pdbx_description
1 polymer ?
#
loop_
_entity_poly.entity_id
_entity_poly.type
_entity_poly.pdbx_seq_one_letter_code
_entity_poly.pdbx_strand_id
1 'polypeptide(L)' 'PEPREEFFEKIRTFVDGLPEKLREYHDLLTANEILQARTVETGLLPPEVAKDYGVTGPVARGSGIDYDLRRDDPYG' A
#
# COMPACT_ATOMS: atom_id res chain seq x y z
N PRO A 1 -7.65 17.87 -23.39
CA PRO A 1 -7.90 17.32 -24.74
C PRO A 1 -9.06 16.32 -24.68
N GLU A 2 -10.10 16.56 -25.47
CA GLU A 2 -11.18 15.58 -25.69
C GLU A 2 -10.71 14.49 -26.67
N PRO A 3 -11.17 13.22 -26.54
CA PRO A 3 -12.31 12.81 -25.73
C PRO A 3 -11.89 12.15 -24.40
N ARG A 4 -12.35 12.69 -23.27
CA ARG A 4 -12.10 12.09 -21.95
C ARG A 4 -12.95 10.85 -21.69
N GLU A 5 -14.08 10.69 -22.40
CA GLU A 5 -15.04 9.62 -22.12
C GLU A 5 -14.47 8.23 -22.43
N GLU A 6 -13.89 8.01 -23.61
CA GLU A 6 -13.28 6.73 -23.97
C GLU A 6 -12.14 6.36 -23.00
N PHE A 7 -11.39 7.36 -22.54
CA PHE A 7 -10.36 7.16 -21.53
C PHE A 7 -10.94 6.77 -20.17
N PHE A 8 -12.03 7.42 -19.72
CA PHE A 8 -12.70 7.05 -18.48
C PHE A 8 -13.33 5.66 -18.56
N GLU A 9 -13.91 5.27 -19.69
CA GLU A 9 -14.43 3.90 -19.90
C GLU A 9 -13.33 2.84 -19.78
N LYS A 10 -12.15 3.11 -20.33
CA LYS A 10 -10.98 2.22 -20.18
C LYS A 10 -10.53 2.11 -18.72
N ILE A 11 -10.49 3.22 -17.99
CA ILE A 11 -10.14 3.22 -16.56
C ILE A 11 -11.17 2.41 -15.77
N ARG A 12 -12.47 2.63 -15.98
CA ARG A 12 -13.55 1.89 -15.29
C ARG A 12 -13.40 0.40 -15.52
N THR A 13 -13.29 -0.01 -16.78
CA THR A 13 -13.09 -1.41 -17.18
C THR A 13 -11.86 -2.03 -16.49
N PHE A 14 -10.76 -1.29 -16.39
CA PHE A 14 -9.55 -1.77 -15.71
C PHE A 14 -9.76 -1.91 -14.19
N VAL A 15 -10.34 -0.89 -13.56
CA VAL A 15 -10.55 -0.85 -12.11
C VAL A 15 -11.56 -1.91 -11.67
N ASP A 16 -12.55 -2.24 -12.49
CA ASP A 16 -13.52 -3.31 -12.22
C ASP A 16 -12.86 -4.68 -12.06
N GLY A 17 -11.74 -4.93 -12.75
CA GLY A 17 -10.97 -6.18 -12.64
C GLY A 17 -9.95 -6.22 -11.49
N LEU A 18 -9.61 -5.08 -10.89
CA LEU A 18 -8.58 -5.01 -9.84
C LEU A 18 -8.92 -5.82 -8.58
N PRO A 19 -10.17 -5.83 -8.04
CA PRO A 19 -10.49 -6.58 -6.84
C PRO A 19 -10.25 -8.09 -6.96
N GLU A 20 -10.55 -8.67 -8.12
CA GLU A 20 -10.31 -10.09 -8.40
C GLU A 20 -8.82 -10.40 -8.45
N LYS A 21 -8.05 -9.58 -9.19
CA LYS A 21 -6.60 -9.74 -9.30
C LYS A 21 -5.89 -9.56 -7.96
N LEU A 22 -6.34 -8.60 -7.16
CA LEU A 22 -5.80 -8.37 -5.82
C LEU A 22 -6.05 -9.57 -4.90
N ARG A 23 -7.24 -10.20 -4.98
CA ARG A 23 -7.53 -11.42 -4.23
C ARG A 23 -6.63 -12.57 -4.65
N GLU A 24 -6.46 -12.78 -5.96
CA GLU A 24 -5.56 -13.80 -6.50
C GLU A 24 -4.12 -13.62 -5.96
N TYR A 25 -3.58 -12.40 -5.98
CA TYR A 25 -2.26 -12.12 -5.39
C TYR A 25 -2.22 -12.32 -3.88
N HIS A 26 -3.28 -11.93 -3.17
CA HIS A 26 -3.36 -12.10 -1.73
C HIS A 26 -3.33 -13.58 -1.33
N ASP A 27 -4.10 -14.41 -2.03
CA ASP A 27 -4.19 -15.86 -1.80
C ASP A 27 -2.85 -16.56 -2.10
N LEU A 28 -2.14 -16.11 -3.14
CA LEU A 28 -0.84 -16.67 -3.52
C LEU A 28 0.30 -16.27 -2.58
N LEU A 29 0.29 -15.04 -2.05
CA LEU A 29 1.46 -14.46 -1.36
C LEU A 29 1.33 -14.40 0.15
N THR A 30 0.16 -14.04 0.68
CA THR A 30 0.03 -13.66 2.10
C THR A 30 0.18 -14.86 3.03
N ALA A 31 -0.41 -15.99 2.67
CA ALA A 31 -0.35 -17.24 3.42
C ALA A 31 0.83 -18.14 2.98
N ASN A 32 1.68 -17.67 2.07
CA ASN A 32 2.80 -18.45 1.59
C ASN A 32 3.89 -18.57 2.66
N GLU A 33 4.11 -19.78 3.16
CA GLU A 33 5.07 -20.06 4.24
C GLU A 33 6.50 -19.65 3.89
N ILE A 34 6.91 -19.80 2.62
CA ILE A 34 8.24 -19.39 2.17
C ILE A 34 8.37 -17.88 2.28
N LEU A 35 7.36 -17.10 1.88
CA LEU A 35 7.41 -15.64 2.04
C LEU A 35 7.42 -15.24 3.51
N GLN A 36 6.55 -15.81 4.33
CA GLN A 36 6.51 -15.50 5.76
C GLN A 36 7.85 -15.80 6.44
N ALA A 37 8.45 -16.97 6.17
CA ALA A 37 9.76 -17.34 6.71
C ALA A 37 10.89 -16.39 6.28
N ARG A 38 10.71 -15.62 5.20
CA ARG A 38 11.70 -14.68 4.66
C ARG A 38 11.49 -13.23 5.11
N THR A 39 10.30 -12.89 5.62
CA THR A 39 9.94 -11.49 5.90
C THR A 39 9.50 -11.24 7.34
N VAL A 40 8.91 -12.23 8.02
CA VAL A 40 8.45 -12.07 9.41
C VAL A 40 9.67 -11.94 10.32
N GLU A 41 9.57 -11.06 11.32
CA GLU A 41 10.67 -10.66 12.24
C GLU A 41 11.91 -10.05 11.57
N THR A 42 11.84 -9.72 10.28
CA THR A 42 12.94 -9.09 9.54
C THR A 42 12.71 -7.58 9.37
N GLY A 43 13.76 -6.77 9.56
CA GLY A 43 13.68 -5.32 9.33
C GLY A 43 12.87 -4.57 10.38
N LEU A 44 12.81 -5.09 11.63
CA LEU A 44 12.14 -4.44 12.75
C LEU A 44 12.68 -3.03 12.98
N LEU A 45 11.80 -2.03 12.85
CA LEU A 45 12.11 -0.62 13.04
C LEU A 45 11.18 -0.03 14.11
N PRO A 46 11.69 0.27 15.33
CA PRO A 46 10.89 0.87 16.39
C PRO A 46 10.33 2.25 16.00
N PRO A 47 9.12 2.62 16.46
CA PRO A 47 8.49 3.88 16.06
C PRO A 47 9.31 5.12 16.39
N GLU A 48 10.00 5.18 17.53
CA GLU A 48 10.83 6.35 17.89
C GLU A 48 12.04 6.49 16.96
N VAL A 49 12.70 5.39 16.60
CA VAL A 49 13.80 5.40 15.63
C VAL A 49 13.32 5.81 14.24
N ALA A 50 12.14 5.31 13.82
CA ALA A 50 11.53 5.70 12.55
C ALA A 50 11.28 7.22 12.47
N LYS A 51 10.83 7.84 13.58
CA LYS A 51 10.67 9.30 13.66
C LYS A 51 12.00 10.03 13.58
N ASP A 52 12.99 9.60 14.36
CA ASP A 52 14.32 10.23 14.40
C ASP A 52 15.00 10.18 13.03
N TYR A 53 14.76 9.13 12.25
CA TYR A 53 15.29 8.96 10.90
C TYR A 53 14.45 9.66 9.81
N GLY A 54 13.33 10.30 10.17
CA GLY A 54 12.46 10.98 9.21
C GLY A 54 11.77 10.03 8.23
N VAL A 55 11.48 8.80 8.65
CA VAL A 55 10.80 7.79 7.83
C VAL A 55 9.34 8.19 7.60
N THR A 56 8.82 7.96 6.38
CA THR A 56 7.46 8.37 5.99
C THR A 56 6.67 7.22 5.33
N GLY A 57 5.36 7.43 5.16
CA GLY A 57 4.50 6.57 4.36
C GLY A 57 4.34 5.13 4.90
N PRO A 58 4.36 4.09 4.03
CA PRO A 58 4.15 2.70 4.44
C PRO A 58 5.13 2.19 5.50
N VAL A 59 6.39 2.64 5.46
CA VAL A 59 7.41 2.20 6.43
C VAL A 59 7.11 2.77 7.82
N ALA A 60 6.77 4.07 7.89
CA ALA A 60 6.35 4.71 9.14
C ALA A 60 5.11 4.02 9.74
N ARG A 61 4.10 3.74 8.90
CA ARG A 61 2.89 3.01 9.33
C ARG A 61 3.18 1.58 9.76
N GLY A 62 4.04 0.87 9.03
CA GLY A 62 4.49 -0.48 9.39
C GLY A 62 5.22 -0.52 10.75
N SER A 63 5.91 0.56 11.10
CA SER A 63 6.53 0.77 12.42
C SER A 63 5.57 1.23 13.53
N GLY A 64 4.28 1.39 13.24
CA GLY A 64 3.27 1.79 14.22
C GLY A 64 3.02 3.30 14.35
N ILE A 65 3.56 4.12 13.45
CA ILE A 65 3.24 5.55 13.39
C ILE A 65 1.95 5.73 12.58
N ASP A 66 0.85 6.04 13.26
CA ASP A 66 -0.44 6.32 12.61
C ASP A 66 -0.48 7.74 12.03
N TYR A 67 0.21 7.94 10.90
CA TYR A 67 0.22 9.20 10.17
C TYR A 67 0.11 8.98 8.65
N ASP A 68 -0.82 9.67 8.02
CA ASP A 68 -1.02 9.69 6.57
C ASP A 68 -1.48 11.10 6.13
N LEU A 69 -0.68 11.76 5.29
CA LEU A 69 -0.98 13.11 4.82
C LEU A 69 -2.37 13.25 4.20
N ARG A 70 -2.87 12.22 3.50
CA ARG A 70 -4.18 12.29 2.85
C ARG A 70 -5.34 12.41 3.85
N ARG A 71 -5.12 11.98 5.09
CA ARG A 71 -6.09 11.99 6.19
C ARG A 71 -5.81 13.11 7.19
N ASP A 72 -4.55 13.24 7.61
CA ASP A 72 -4.16 14.06 8.77
C ASP A 72 -3.76 15.50 8.38
N ASP A 73 -3.27 15.70 7.16
CA ASP A 73 -2.98 17.03 6.60
C ASP A 73 -3.33 17.04 5.10
N PRO A 74 -4.63 16.93 4.76
CA PRO A 74 -5.08 16.77 3.38
C PRO A 74 -4.64 17.95 2.53
N TYR A 75 -4.34 17.67 1.26
CA TYR A 75 -4.05 18.71 0.28
C TYR A 75 -5.25 19.67 0.19
N GLY A 76 -4.96 20.98 0.07
CA GLY A 76 -5.98 22.03 -0.06
C GLY A 76 -6.88 21.90 -1.28
#